data_AF-A0A640W764-F1
#
_entry.id   AF-A0A640W764-F1
#
_cell.length_a   1.000
_cell.length_b   1.000
_cell.length_c   1.000
_cell.angle_alpha   90.00
_cell.angle_beta   90.00
_cell.angle_gamma   90.00
#
_symmetry.space_group_name_H-M   'P 1'
#
loop_
_entity.id
_entity.type
_entity.pdbx_description
1 polymer ?
#
loop_
_entity_poly.entity_id
_entity_poly.type
_entity_poly.pdbx_seq_one_letter_code
_entity_poly.pdbx_strand_id
1 'polypeptide(L)' 'MSVFGPVPSRRLGKSLGVNNIPVKICSYSCVYCQLGRT' A
#
# COMPACT_ATOMS: atom_id res chain seq x y z
N MET A 1 1.45 4.45 -5.00
CA MET A 1 1.84 5.43 -3.96
C MET A 1 0.56 5.98 -3.37
N SER A 2 0.18 5.51 -2.18
CA SER A 2 -1.07 5.91 -1.54
C SER A 2 -0.75 6.65 -0.25
N VAL A 3 -1.34 7.82 -0.08
CA VAL A 3 -1.23 8.64 1.14
C VAL A 3 -2.47 8.40 1.98
N PHE A 4 -2.29 8.10 3.25
CA PHE A 4 -3.39 7.92 4.19
C PHE A 4 -3.31 9.03 5.22
N GLY A 5 -4.45 9.71 5.33
CA GLY A 5 -4.99 10.47 6.46
C GLY A 5 -4.06 11.25 7.40
N PRO A 6 -4.51 12.38 7.95
CA PRO A 6 -3.89 12.97 9.13
C PRO A 6 -4.26 12.15 10.37
N VAL A 7 -3.39 11.23 10.77
CA VAL A 7 -3.52 10.41 11.97
C VAL A 7 -3.12 11.25 13.20
N PRO A 8 -3.97 11.34 14.23
CA PRO A 8 -3.61 12.03 15.46
C PRO A 8 -2.39 11.34 16.08
N SER A 9 -1.30 12.08 16.19
CA SER A 9 -0.03 11.60 16.73
C SER A 9 0.24 12.28 18.06
N ARG A 10 0.54 11.48 19.08
CA ARG A 10 0.81 11.99 20.42
C ARG A 10 2.10 12.83 20.50
N ARG A 11 3.02 12.68 19.54
CA ARG A 11 4.28 13.45 19.45
C ARG A 11 4.20 14.64 18.49
N LEU A 12 3.48 14.49 17.38
CA LEU A 12 3.50 15.44 16.26
C LEU A 12 2.16 16.17 16.05
N GLY A 13 1.14 15.88 16.86
CA GLY A 13 -0.22 16.38 16.70
C GLY A 13 -0.97 15.67 15.57
N LYS A 14 -0.46 15.76 14.34
CA LYS A 14 -0.98 15.06 13.15
C LYS A 14 0.16 14.49 12.32
N SER A 15 -0.06 13.32 11.73
CA SER A 15 0.92 12.63 10.89
C SER A 15 0.25 12.09 9.64
N LEU A 16 0.90 12.21 8.50
CA LEU A 16 0.45 11.60 7.24
C LEU A 16 1.23 10.32 7.02
N GLY A 17 0.53 9.22 6.77
CA GLY A 17 1.12 7.95 6.40
C GLY A 17 1.32 7.88 4.89
N VAL A 18 2.49 7.46 4.44
CA VAL A 18 2.78 7.27 3.02
C VAL A 18 3.19 5.82 2.79
N ASN A 19 2.44 5.10 1.96
CA ASN A 19 2.87 3.78 1.49
C ASN A 19 3.60 3.91 0.14
N ASN A 20 4.91 3.76 0.21
CA ASN A 20 5.81 3.80 -0.94
C ASN A 20 6.08 2.43 -1.57
N ILE A 21 5.42 1.37 -1.08
CA ILE A 21 5.52 0.05 -1.68
C ILE A 21 4.63 0.06 -2.93
N PRO A 22 5.19 -0.19 -4.12
CA PRO A 22 4.40 -0.36 -5.34
C PRO A 22 3.45 -1.56 -5.16
N VAL A 23 2.33 -1.56 -5.89
CA VAL A 23 1.42 -2.70 -5.87
C VAL A 23 2.20 -3.97 -6.22
N LYS A 24 1.88 -5.08 -5.54
CA LYS A 24 2.51 -6.36 -5.86
C LYS A 24 2.17 -6.71 -7.31
N ILE A 25 3.19 -7.03 -8.10
CA ILE A 25 3.07 -7.41 -9.51
C ILE A 25 3.66 -8.82 -9.62
N CYS A 26 2.94 -9.74 -10.25
CA CYS A 26 3.47 -11.05 -10.62
C CYS A 26 3.69 -11.06 -12.12
N SER A 27 4.89 -11.47 -12.56
CA SER A 27 5.21 -11.62 -13.99
C SER A 27 4.65 -12.91 -14.60
N TYR A 28 4.03 -13.75 -13.78
CA TYR A 28 3.60 -15.09 -14.17
C TYR A 28 2.08 -15.18 -14.22
N SER A 29 1.54 -15.68 -15.33
CA SER A 29 0.10 -15.89 -15.52
C SER A 29 -0.30 -17.27 -14.97
N CYS A 30 -0.36 -17.39 -13.65
CA CYS A 30 -0.81 -18.62 -12.98
C CYS A 30 -2.27 -18.50 -12.50
N VAL A 31 -3.03 -19.58 -12.67
CA VAL A 31 -4.42 -19.71 -12.22
C VAL A 31 -4.58 -19.50 -10.71
N TYR A 32 -3.52 -19.76 -9.92
CA TYR A 32 -3.51 -19.65 -8.47
C TYR A 32 -2.86 -18.35 -7.95
N CYS A 33 -2.74 -17.33 -8.79
CA CYS A 33 -2.11 -16.08 -8.36
C CYS A 33 -2.96 -15.36 -7.30
N GLN A 34 -2.39 -15.14 -6.11
CA GLN A 34 -3.04 -14.40 -5.02
C GLN A 34 -3.30 -12.94 -5.37
N LEU A 35 -2.61 -12.42 -6.38
CA LEU A 35 -2.77 -11.05 -6.89
C LEU A 35 -3.92 -10.93 -7.90
N GLY A 36 -4.57 -12.05 -8.25
CA GLY A 36 -5.59 -12.11 -9.28
C GLY A 36 -5.01 -12.35 -10.68
N ARG A 37 -5.90 -12.36 -11.67
CA ARG A 37 -5.51 -12.47 -13.08
C ARG A 37 -4.84 -11.17 -13.50
N THR A 38 -3.63 -11.27 -14.04
CA THR A 38 -3.01 -10.22 -14.85
C THR A 38 -3.70 -10.12 -16.20
#